data_AF-A0A7R9SY57-F1
#
_entry.id   AF-A0A7R9SY57-F1
#
_cell.length_a   1.000
_cell.length_b   1.000
_cell.length_c   1.000
_cell.angle_alpha   90.00
_cell.angle_beta   90.00
_cell.angle_gamma   90.00
#
_symmetry.space_group_name_H-M   'P 1'
#
loop_
_entity.id
_entity.type
_entity.pdbx_description
1 polymer ?
#
loop_
_entity_poly.entity_id
_entity_poly.type
_entity_poly.pdbx_seq_one_letter_code
_entity_poly.pdbx_strand_id
1 'polypeptide(L)'
;MSSYLAEAKPDTLHFTTKVEAIERVNSTKYGANSYRVTSRVRRNGSVGTHTSTFDHVIFCVPAPDVLAIRGLVDLLPRWCVDALRRVEYDSRDTVAIFYDGSMRPHLS
;
A
#
# COMPACT_ATOMS: atom_id res chain seq x y z
N MET A 1 -20.71 -15.62 -0.35
CA MET A 1 -19.69 -14.99 0.49
C MET A 1 -18.35 -15.56 0.01
N SER A 2 -17.54 -14.75 -0.69
CA SER A 2 -16.46 -15.27 -1.56
C SER A 2 -15.30 -15.87 -0.76
N SER A 3 -14.76 -16.98 -1.25
CA SER A 3 -13.65 -17.76 -0.67
C SER A 3 -12.39 -16.93 -0.38
N TYR A 4 -12.22 -15.79 -1.05
CA TYR A 4 -11.07 -14.90 -0.90
C TYR A 4 -10.89 -14.31 0.51
N LEU A 5 -11.97 -14.13 1.27
CA LEU A 5 -11.87 -13.61 2.65
C LEU A 5 -11.48 -14.70 3.67
N ALA A 6 -11.71 -15.98 3.36
CA ALA A 6 -11.37 -17.08 4.26
C ALA A 6 -9.86 -17.41 4.28
N GLU A 7 -9.11 -16.94 3.27
CA GLU A 7 -7.67 -17.18 3.13
C GLU A 7 -6.79 -16.06 3.71
N ALA A 8 -7.37 -14.96 4.18
CA ALA A 8 -6.63 -13.89 4.85
C ALA A 8 -6.24 -14.32 6.28
N LYS A 9 -5.29 -15.25 6.38
CA LYS A 9 -4.68 -15.62 7.66
C LYS A 9 -3.86 -14.42 8.18
N PRO A 10 -3.74 -14.22 9.50
CA PRO A 10 -2.92 -13.15 10.07
C PRO A 10 -1.47 -13.14 9.57
N ASP A 11 -0.91 -14.32 9.28
CA ASP A 11 0.45 -14.48 8.76
C ASP A 11 0.62 -14.04 7.29
N THR A 12 -0.49 -13.78 6.59
CA THR A 12 -0.53 -13.27 5.22
C THR A 12 -0.31 -11.74 5.17
N LEU A 13 -0.44 -11.06 6.31
CA LEU A 13 -0.30 -9.61 6.41
C LEU A 13 1.12 -9.20 6.82
N HIS A 14 1.77 -8.46 5.94
CA HIS A 14 3.10 -7.92 6.21
C HIS A 14 3.00 -6.45 6.65
N PHE A 15 2.88 -6.23 7.96
CA PHE A 15 2.98 -4.88 8.53
C PHE A 15 4.40 -4.30 8.35
N THR A 16 4.51 -2.97 8.51
CA THR A 16 5.77 -2.20 8.38
C THR A 16 6.56 -2.47 7.10
N THR A 17 5.83 -2.89 6.05
CA THR A 17 6.36 -3.26 4.74
C THR A 17 5.72 -2.35 3.70
N LYS A 18 6.54 -1.53 3.04
CA LYS A 18 6.11 -0.62 1.97
C LYS A 18 6.57 -1.16 0.62
N VAL A 19 5.66 -1.32 -0.32
CA VAL A 19 6.01 -1.62 -1.72
C VAL A 19 6.66 -0.39 -2.35
N GLU A 20 7.83 -0.56 -2.96
CA GLU A 20 8.59 0.54 -3.58
C GLU A 20 8.71 0.41 -5.10
N ALA A 21 8.69 -0.82 -5.62
CA ALA A 21 8.79 -1.07 -7.04
C ALA A 21 8.09 -2.35 -7.47
N ILE A 22 7.69 -2.38 -8.74
CA ILE A 22 7.18 -3.55 -9.43
C ILE A 22 7.77 -3.61 -10.84
N GLU A 23 8.06 -4.82 -11.29
CA GLU A 23 8.45 -5.08 -12.68
C GLU A 23 7.80 -6.38 -13.15
N ARG A 24 7.48 -6.46 -14.45
CA ARG A 24 7.06 -7.72 -15.08
C ARG A 24 8.30 -8.56 -15.33
N VAL A 25 8.25 -9.83 -14.96
CA VAL A 25 9.35 -10.78 -15.16
C VAL A 25 8.84 -12.03 -15.85
N ASN A 26 9.64 -12.56 -16.78
CA ASN A 26 9.38 -13.86 -17.36
C ASN A 26 10.01 -14.92 -16.45
N SER A 27 9.19 -15.54 -15.60
CA SER A 27 9.64 -16.64 -14.77
C SER A 27 9.27 -17.98 -15.41
N THR A 28 10.25 -18.82 -15.67
CA THR A 28 9.99 -20.22 -16.07
C THR A 28 9.43 -21.06 -14.91
N LYS A 29 9.53 -20.57 -13.68
CA LYS A 29 9.11 -21.28 -12.45
C LYS A 29 7.68 -20.95 -12.00
N TYR A 30 7.20 -19.75 -12.30
CA TYR A 30 5.89 -19.24 -11.85
C TYR A 30 4.94 -18.91 -13.02
N GLY A 31 5.26 -19.40 -14.23
CA GLY A 31 4.47 -19.15 -15.44
C GLY A 31 4.86 -17.88 -16.20
N ALA A 32 4.43 -17.81 -17.46
CA ALA A 32 4.64 -16.62 -18.28
C ALA A 32 3.83 -15.43 -17.70
N ASN A 33 4.48 -14.27 -17.58
CA ASN A 33 3.93 -13.01 -17.03
C ASN A 33 3.76 -12.91 -15.50
N SER A 34 4.79 -13.28 -14.72
CA SER A 34 4.81 -12.97 -13.29
C SER A 34 5.26 -11.52 -13.02
N TYR A 35 5.05 -11.06 -11.80
CA TYR A 35 5.45 -9.75 -11.32
C TYR A 35 6.42 -9.90 -10.15
N ARG A 36 7.55 -9.20 -10.22
CA ARG A 36 8.48 -9.08 -9.11
C ARG A 36 8.17 -7.79 -8.36
N VAL A 37 7.89 -7.91 -7.07
CA VAL A 37 7.56 -6.79 -6.18
C VAL A 37 8.71 -6.60 -5.20
N THR A 38 9.26 -5.39 -5.17
CA THR A 38 10.31 -4.99 -4.24
C THR A 38 9.70 -4.11 -3.16
N SER A 39 9.93 -4.49 -1.90
CA SER A 39 9.39 -3.82 -0.73
C SER A 39 10.51 -3.43 0.23
N ARG A 40 10.32 -2.31 0.92
CA ARG A 40 11.13 -1.88 2.06
C ARG A 40 10.45 -2.34 3.34
N VAL A 41 11.19 -3.08 4.15
CA VAL A 41 10.70 -3.65 5.41
C VAL A 41 11.43 -2.98 6.56
N ARG A 42 10.68 -2.47 7.54
CA ARG A 42 11.25 -1.95 8.79
C ARG A 42 10.95 -2.91 9.94
N ARG A 43 11.98 -3.43 10.59
CA ARG A 43 11.88 -4.32 11.76
C ARG A 43 12.91 -3.92 12.80
N ASN A 44 12.48 -3.69 14.04
CA ASN A 44 13.34 -3.37 15.19
C ASN A 44 14.37 -2.26 14.90
N GLY A 45 13.97 -1.21 14.18
CA GLY A 45 14.85 -0.10 13.81
C GLY A 45 15.73 -0.34 12.58
N SER A 46 15.88 -1.58 12.12
CA SER A 46 16.58 -1.92 10.88
C SER A 46 15.67 -1.77 9.66
N VAL A 47 16.26 -1.32 8.55
CA VAL A 47 15.59 -1.19 7.25
C VAL A 47 16.24 -2.17 6.29
N GLY A 48 15.43 -3.03 5.69
CA GLY A 48 15.86 -4.00 4.68
C GLY A 48 15.02 -3.91 3.42
N THR A 49 15.55 -4.47 2.34
CA THR A 49 14.83 -4.65 1.08
C THR A 49 14.46 -6.12 0.94
N HIS A 50 13.22 -6.40 0.60
CA HIS A 50 12.73 -7.74 0.31
C HIS A 50 12.08 -7.76 -1.07
N THR A 51 12.43 -8.78 -1.85
CA THR A 51 11.81 -9.02 -3.15
C THR A 51 11.04 -10.32 -3.16
N SER A 52 9.83 -10.30 -3.73
CA SER A 52 8.94 -11.45 -3.88
C SER A 52 8.37 -11.50 -5.29
N THR A 53 7.96 -12.68 -5.76
CA THR A 53 7.38 -12.87 -7.11
C THR A 53 5.96 -13.41 -6.98
N PHE A 54 5.05 -12.87 -7.77
CA PHE A 54 3.62 -13.19 -7.76
C PHE A 54 3.08 -13.29 -9.19
N ASP A 55 2.08 -14.14 -9.40
CA ASP A 55 1.44 -14.27 -10.72
C ASP A 55 0.49 -13.11 -10.99
N HIS A 56 -0.16 -12.62 -9.93
CA HIS A 56 -1.07 -11.48 -9.97
C HIS A 56 -0.79 -10.54 -8.79
N VAL A 57 -0.97 -9.24 -9.01
CA VAL A 57 -0.81 -8.19 -8.00
C VAL A 57 -2.03 -7.28 -8.07
N ILE A 58 -2.67 -7.06 -6.92
CA ILE A 58 -3.80 -6.14 -6.78
C ILE A 58 -3.33 -4.95 -5.96
N PHE A 59 -3.52 -3.74 -6.50
CA PHE A 59 -3.18 -2.50 -5.81
C PHE A 59 -4.42 -1.89 -5.16
N CYS A 60 -4.42 -1.86 -3.83
CA CYS A 60 -5.49 -1.27 -3.01
C CYS A 60 -4.95 -0.07 -2.23
N VAL A 61 -4.30 0.87 -2.92
CA VAL A 61 -3.70 2.07 -2.32
C VAL A 61 -4.24 3.33 -3.01
N PRO A 62 -4.22 4.50 -2.33
CA PRO A 62 -4.57 5.77 -2.96
C PRO A 62 -3.81 6.03 -4.27
N ALA A 63 -4.41 6.77 -5.21
CA ALA A 63 -3.82 7.07 -6.51
C ALA A 63 -2.42 7.71 -6.43
N PRO A 64 -2.11 8.63 -5.49
CA PRO A 64 -0.77 9.17 -5.34
C PRO A 64 0.26 8.10 -4.98
N ASP A 65 -0.13 7.11 -4.17
CA ASP A 65 0.75 6.00 -3.78
C ASP A 65 0.98 5.04 -4.94
N VAL A 66 -0.04 4.78 -5.78
CA VAL A 66 0.12 4.03 -7.03
C VAL A 66 1.17 4.69 -7.93
N LEU A 67 1.09 6.01 -8.10
CA LEU A 67 2.03 6.78 -8.94
C LEU A 67 3.45 6.83 -8.36
N ALA A 68 3.61 6.63 -7.04
CA ALA A 68 4.89 6.61 -6.36
C ALA A 68 5.62 5.25 -6.46
N ILE A 69 4.92 4.17 -6.84
CA ILE A 69 5.53 2.85 -7.01
C ILE A 69 6.31 2.82 -8.32
N ARG A 70 7.64 2.65 -8.22
CA ARG A 70 8.52 2.63 -9.39
C ARG A 70 8.16 1.48 -10.33
N GLY A 71 8.08 1.78 -11.63
CA GLY A 71 7.77 0.81 -12.68
C GLY A 71 6.29 0.48 -12.85
N LEU A 72 5.40 0.88 -11.91
CA LEU A 72 3.97 0.58 -12.03
C LEU A 72 3.31 1.34 -13.18
N VAL A 73 3.67 2.61 -13.37
CA VAL A 73 3.13 3.44 -14.46
C VAL A 73 3.39 2.82 -15.84
N ASP A 74 4.56 2.19 -16.02
CA ASP A 74 4.95 1.56 -17.28
C ASP A 74 4.16 0.27 -17.57
N LEU A 75 3.54 -0.32 -16.55
CA LEU A 75 2.72 -1.54 -16.67
C LEU A 75 1.24 -1.23 -16.95
N LEU A 76 0.80 0.02 -16.80
CA LEU A 76 -0.59 0.43 -16.92
C LEU A 76 -0.87 1.06 -18.30
N PRO A 77 -2.09 0.86 -18.85
CA PRO A 77 -2.51 1.61 -20.02
C PRO A 77 -2.48 3.11 -19.76
N ARG A 78 -2.12 3.90 -20.78
CA ARG A 78 -2.02 5.37 -20.67
C ARG A 78 -3.27 6.04 -20.09
N TRP A 79 -4.46 5.60 -20.51
CA TRP A 79 -5.73 6.15 -20.02
C TRP A 79 -5.91 5.95 -18.50
N CYS A 80 -5.38 4.85 -17.95
CA CYS A 80 -5.45 4.55 -16.52
C CYS A 80 -4.50 5.47 -15.73
N VAL A 81 -3.29 5.68 -16.24
CA VAL A 81 -2.31 6.63 -15.68
C VAL A 81 -2.87 8.06 -15.69
N ASP A 82 -3.50 8.46 -16.79
CA ASP A 82 -4.12 9.78 -16.91
C ASP A 82 -5.30 9.95 -15.94
N ALA A 83 -6.10 8.91 -15.72
CA ALA A 83 -7.16 8.91 -14.72
C ALA A 83 -6.59 9.06 -13.29
N LEU A 84 -5.54 8.31 -12.93
CA LEU A 84 -4.90 8.38 -11.62
C LEU A 84 -4.34 9.77 -11.31
N ARG A 85 -3.76 10.45 -12.31
CA ARG A 85 -3.21 11.81 -12.16
C ARG A 85 -4.26 12.90 -11.97
N ARG A 86 -5.52 12.64 -12.34
CA ARG A 86 -6.63 13.59 -12.21
C ARG A 86 -7.41 13.42 -10.90
N VAL A 87 -7.08 12.40 -10.10
CA VAL A 87 -7.75 12.19 -8.82
C VAL A 87 -7.34 13.30 -7.86
N GLU A 88 -8.31 14.08 -7.44
CA GLU A 88 -8.14 15.10 -6.40
C GLU A 88 -8.48 14.50 -5.03
N TYR A 89 -7.65 14.81 -4.04
CA TYR A 89 -7.86 14.42 -2.65
C TYR A 89 -8.13 15.64 -1.80
N ASP A 90 -9.18 15.56 -0.99
CA ASP A 90 -9.47 16.56 0.03
C ASP A 90 -8.62 16.26 1.27
N SER A 91 -7.75 17.19 1.64
CA SER A 91 -6.94 17.08 2.86
C SER A 91 -7.80 17.49 4.05
N ARG A 92 -8.25 16.50 4.83
CA ARG A 92 -8.99 16.73 6.07
C ARG A 92 -8.18 16.26 7.25
N ASP A 93 -7.87 17.20 8.13
CA ASP A 93 -7.25 16.91 9.41
C ASP A 93 -8.30 16.89 10.52
N THR A 94 -8.17 15.94 11.44
CA THR A 94 -9.02 15.85 12.62
C THR A 94 -8.19 16.14 13.86
N VAL A 95 -8.58 17.15 14.64
CA VAL A 95 -7.93 17.49 15.91
C VAL A 95 -8.80 16.98 17.05
N ALA A 96 -8.24 16.09 17.87
CA ALA A 96 -8.87 15.66 19.11
C ALA A 96 -8.28 16.46 20.28
N ILE A 97 -9.14 17.21 20.98
CA ILE A 97 -8.76 17.96 22.18
C ILE A 97 -9.28 17.20 23.40
N PHE A 98 -8.37 16.87 24.31
CA PHE A 98 -8.70 16.20 25.56
C PHE A 98 -8.54 17.19 26.71
N TYR A 99 -9.60 17.42 27.47
CA TYR A 99 -9.56 18.25 28.67
C TYR A 99 -9.40 17.36 29.90
N ASP A 100 -8.51 17.78 30.81
CA ASP A 100 -8.48 17.24 32.16
C ASP A 100 -9.78 17.63 32.89
N GLY A 101 -10.43 16.65 33.52
CA GLY A 101 -11.62 16.87 34.34
C GLY A 101 -11.39 17.84 35.50
N SER A 102 -10.13 18.05 35.90
CA SER A 102 -9.72 19.02 36.92
C SER A 102 -9.89 20.49 36.48
N MET A 103 -10.03 20.78 35.18
CA MET A 103 -10.23 22.14 34.64
C MET A 103 -11.69 22.63 34.64
N ARG A 104 -12.63 21.86 35.24
CA ARG A 104 -14.05 22.22 35.34
C ARG A 104 -14.46 23.30 36.39
N PRO A 105 -13.68 23.77 37.38
CA PRO A 105 -14.25 24.46 38.54
C PRO A 105 -14.37 26.00 38.45
N HIS A 106 -14.49 26.61 37.27
CA HIS A 106 -14.76 28.06 37.15
C HIS A 106 -16.02 28.41 36.33
N LEU A 107 -16.94 27.46 36.13
CA LEU A 107 -18.23 27.66 35.47
C LEU A 107 -19.42 27.65 36.45
N SER A 108 -19.22 28.19 37.66
CA SER A 108 -20.29 28.44 38.65
C SER A 108 -20.46 29.92 38.91
#